data_AF-A0A8H5QXV3-F1
#
_entry.id   AF-A0A8H5QXV3-F1
#
_cell.length_a   1.000
_cell.length_b   1.000
_cell.length_c   1.000
_cell.angle_alpha   90.00
_cell.angle_beta   90.00
_cell.angle_gamma   90.00
#
_symmetry.space_group_name_H-M   'P 1'
#
loop_
_entity.id
_entity.type
_entity.pdbx_description
1 polymer ?
#
loop_
_entity_poly.entity_id
_entity_poly.type
_entity_poly.pdbx_seq_one_letter_code
_entity_poly.pdbx_strand_id
1 'polypeptide(L)'
;MGALKIRDSRRKLRDILDHLPKDLDEYFKRVLDGVKPHYKMEMARTLLLTVFEDENYASKEVIGEIPTADLERVSQEWVAKIHERGRDLLVVNTGQHPAFLDQPVDFLHRTVRDFLKDQYYNTLQLMSKSKESPTFIPPISLCRIILFFLKKQPGFKDLSVHDSGFKDGCNRMIGLVDELLYYARESEKHEDCQESEISPVADILDEVDAVNCEIFKRADQNFRNHWTNMRDSPPQRGLDLYKEGGNHCWIALAIQAGLVKYVQGSLKKQVSQSRKEKKLKKNGRPLLDYALRPRRVMPMKLTYHSKREEPNIDREMVQLLLDFGEDPN
;
A
#
# COMPACT_ATOMS: atom_id res chain seq x y z
N MET A 1 16.85 19.79 -14.27
CA MET A 1 18.19 19.86 -14.90
C MET A 1 18.87 21.17 -14.52
N GLY A 2 19.89 21.17 -13.67
CA GLY A 2 20.71 22.35 -13.43
C GLY A 2 21.67 22.58 -14.61
N ALA A 3 21.67 23.77 -15.21
CA ALA A 3 22.54 24.05 -16.35
C ALA A 3 24.03 23.98 -15.94
N LEU A 4 24.76 23.02 -16.52
CA LEU A 4 26.21 22.91 -16.41
C LEU A 4 26.86 24.22 -16.87
N LYS A 5 27.32 25.05 -15.92
CA LYS A 5 28.04 26.29 -16.24
C LYS A 5 29.31 25.91 -17.00
N ILE A 6 29.46 26.46 -18.20
CA ILE A 6 30.49 26.11 -19.20
C ILE A 6 31.87 26.69 -18.80
N ARG A 7 32.28 26.44 -17.56
CA ARG A 7 33.54 26.84 -16.91
C ARG A 7 34.08 25.81 -15.92
N ASP A 8 33.40 24.69 -15.67
CA ASP A 8 34.05 23.54 -15.05
C ASP A 8 35.07 22.94 -16.02
N SER A 9 36.33 23.31 -15.78
CA SER A 9 37.48 22.97 -16.62
C SER A 9 37.57 21.47 -16.89
N ARG A 10 38.07 21.10 -18.08
CA ARG A 10 38.41 19.71 -18.44
C ARG A 10 39.29 19.02 -17.39
N ARG A 11 40.06 19.79 -16.61
CA ARG A 11 40.80 19.29 -15.44
C ARG A 11 39.86 18.77 -14.35
N LYS A 12 38.89 19.56 -13.86
CA LYS A 12 37.88 19.10 -12.88
C LYS A 12 37.12 17.87 -13.37
N LEU A 13 36.76 17.82 -14.65
CA LEU A 13 36.05 16.67 -15.23
C LEU A 13 36.92 15.40 -15.23
N ARG A 14 38.24 15.52 -15.44
CA ARG A 14 39.19 14.42 -15.24
C ARG A 14 39.37 14.09 -13.76
N ASP A 15 39.59 15.09 -12.91
CA ASP A 15 39.71 14.89 -11.46
C ASP A 15 38.47 14.14 -10.91
N ILE A 16 37.26 14.42 -11.41
CA ILE A 16 36.02 13.69 -11.06
C ILE A 16 36.00 12.26 -11.62
N LEU A 17 36.43 12.05 -12.87
CA LEU A 17 36.54 10.72 -13.49
C LEU A 17 37.59 9.82 -12.81
N ASP A 18 38.74 10.38 -12.47
CA ASP A 18 39.86 9.69 -11.82
C ASP A 18 39.55 9.36 -10.35
N HIS A 19 38.59 10.07 -9.74
CA HIS A 19 38.08 9.79 -8.39
C HIS A 19 36.68 9.14 -8.38
N LEU A 20 36.12 8.71 -9.52
CA LEU A 20 34.91 7.89 -9.53
C LEU A 20 35.25 6.48 -9.01
N PRO A 21 34.49 5.92 -8.05
CA PRO A 21 34.70 4.54 -7.64
C PRO A 21 34.58 3.57 -8.81
N LYS A 22 35.44 2.55 -8.82
CA LYS A 22 35.43 1.51 -9.88
C LYS A 22 34.32 0.49 -9.68
N ASP A 23 33.82 0.39 -8.46
CA ASP A 23 32.64 -0.36 -8.09
C ASP A 23 31.40 0.55 -8.03
N LEU A 24 30.28 0.03 -8.50
CA LEU A 24 29.00 0.74 -8.55
C LEU A 24 28.38 0.87 -7.15
N ASP A 25 28.61 -0.09 -6.28
CA ASP A 25 28.09 -0.10 -4.91
C ASP A 25 28.84 0.91 -4.03
N GLU A 26 30.17 1.03 -4.19
CA GLU A 26 30.96 2.14 -3.63
C GLU A 26 30.48 3.51 -4.13
N TYR A 27 30.10 3.63 -5.40
CA TYR A 27 29.55 4.86 -5.97
C TYR A 27 28.21 5.24 -5.31
N PHE A 28 27.24 4.31 -5.26
CA PHE A 28 25.95 4.57 -4.60
C PHE A 28 26.12 4.90 -3.11
N LYS A 29 26.96 4.15 -2.39
CA LYS A 29 27.29 4.45 -0.99
C LYS A 29 27.86 5.85 -0.82
N ARG A 30 28.77 6.30 -1.69
CA ARG A 30 29.36 7.64 -1.64
C ARG A 30 28.36 8.76 -1.96
N VAL A 31 27.38 8.51 -2.83
CA VAL A 31 26.27 9.45 -3.09
C VAL A 31 25.41 9.64 -1.83
N LEU A 32 25.04 8.54 -1.17
CA LEU A 32 24.26 8.54 0.09
C LEU A 32 25.03 9.16 1.25
N ASP A 33 26.33 8.85 1.39
CA ASP A 33 27.16 9.45 2.42
C ASP A 33 27.38 10.95 2.24
N GLY A 34 27.24 11.45 1.00
CA GLY A 34 27.22 12.87 0.64
C GLY A 34 25.90 13.61 0.96
N VAL A 35 24.93 12.99 1.62
CA VAL A 35 23.74 13.65 2.17
C VAL A 35 24.07 14.34 3.51
N LYS A 36 23.57 15.56 3.71
CA LYS A 36 23.83 16.36 4.92
C LYS A 36 23.33 15.60 6.18
N PRO A 37 24.06 15.59 7.31
CA PRO A 37 23.72 14.74 8.45
C PRO A 37 22.27 14.86 8.97
N HIS A 38 21.72 16.09 9.01
CA HIS A 38 20.34 16.33 9.47
C HIS A 38 19.26 15.79 8.51
N TYR A 39 19.60 15.55 7.23
CA TYR A 39 18.71 14.91 6.26
C TYR A 39 18.90 13.38 6.17
N LYS A 40 19.93 12.78 6.81
CA LYS A 40 20.16 11.32 6.68
C LYS A 40 19.01 10.46 7.22
N MET A 41 18.28 10.92 8.25
CA MET A 41 17.08 10.22 8.75
C MET A 41 15.91 10.32 7.76
N GLU A 42 15.66 11.51 7.20
CA GLU A 42 14.62 11.71 6.19
C GLU A 42 14.94 10.91 4.92
N MET A 43 16.18 11.02 4.41
CA MET A 43 16.69 10.21 3.30
C MET A 43 16.52 8.72 3.57
N ALA A 44 16.88 8.23 4.76
CA ALA A 44 16.75 6.81 5.09
C ALA A 44 15.29 6.33 5.11
N ARG A 45 14.37 7.17 5.62
CA ARG A 45 12.93 6.90 5.55
C ARG A 45 12.45 6.94 4.10
N THR A 46 12.64 8.05 3.38
CA THR A 46 12.26 8.18 1.96
C THR A 46 12.84 7.06 1.09
N LEU A 47 14.04 6.55 1.34
CA LEU A 47 14.61 5.42 0.57
C LEU A 47 14.07 4.05 0.99
N LEU A 48 13.93 3.76 2.30
CA LEU A 48 13.20 2.57 2.76
C LEU A 48 11.77 2.56 2.21
N LEU A 49 11.21 3.76 2.03
CA LEU A 49 9.92 3.96 1.45
C LEU A 49 9.95 3.86 -0.07
N THR A 50 10.88 4.39 -0.86
CA THR A 50 10.85 4.08 -2.31
C THR A 50 11.19 2.61 -2.62
N VAL A 51 11.65 1.83 -1.63
CA VAL A 51 11.73 0.35 -1.68
C VAL A 51 10.40 -0.35 -1.28
N PHE A 52 9.44 0.35 -0.68
CA PHE A 52 8.18 -0.18 -0.12
C PHE A 52 6.88 0.64 -0.43
N GLU A 53 6.85 1.98 -0.23
CA GLU A 53 6.08 3.08 -0.94
C GLU A 53 4.74 3.61 -0.31
N ASP A 54 4.56 4.73 0.45
CA ASP A 54 5.43 5.81 1.02
C ASP A 54 4.94 6.39 2.45
N GLU A 55 5.21 7.63 2.91
CA GLU A 55 5.19 8.05 4.37
C GLU A 55 3.93 8.76 4.99
N ASN A 56 3.19 8.03 5.85
CA ASN A 56 2.65 8.41 7.18
C ASN A 56 2.16 9.86 7.53
N TYR A 57 0.85 10.15 7.44
CA TYR A 57 0.20 11.31 8.11
C TYR A 57 -1.32 11.17 8.43
N ALA A 58 -1.94 10.02 8.16
CA ALA A 58 -3.40 9.92 7.98
C ALA A 58 -4.31 9.89 9.22
N SER A 59 -3.79 9.54 10.41
CA SER A 59 -4.62 9.08 11.53
C SER A 59 -5.44 10.16 12.25
N LYS A 60 -5.34 11.42 11.82
CA LYS A 60 -6.13 12.56 12.33
C LYS A 60 -6.92 13.29 11.25
N GLU A 61 -6.86 12.83 10.00
CA GLU A 61 -7.41 13.54 8.86
C GLU A 61 -8.90 13.26 8.62
N VAL A 62 -9.63 14.32 8.27
CA VAL A 62 -11.08 14.33 8.01
C VAL A 62 -11.36 14.05 6.53
N ILE A 63 -12.41 13.29 6.25
CA ILE A 63 -12.85 12.93 4.88
C ILE A 63 -13.25 14.19 4.10
N GLY A 64 -12.47 14.54 3.07
CA GLY A 64 -12.66 15.75 2.28
C GLY A 64 -11.63 15.88 1.17
N GLU A 65 -11.93 16.64 0.13
CA GLU A 65 -11.09 16.68 -1.07
C GLU A 65 -9.91 17.65 -0.89
N ILE A 66 -8.82 17.44 -1.63
CA ILE A 66 -7.69 18.37 -1.68
C ILE A 66 -7.91 19.31 -2.88
N PRO A 67 -7.92 20.65 -2.69
CA PRO A 67 -8.07 21.58 -3.80
C PRO A 67 -6.97 21.43 -4.85
N THR A 68 -7.35 21.34 -6.13
CA THR A 68 -6.41 21.12 -7.25
C THR A 68 -5.30 22.18 -7.33
N ALA A 69 -5.60 23.43 -6.95
CA ALA A 69 -4.63 24.53 -6.93
C ALA A 69 -3.53 24.37 -5.85
N ASP A 70 -3.81 23.68 -4.74
CA ASP A 70 -2.79 23.34 -3.75
C ASP A 70 -1.95 22.13 -4.18
N LEU A 71 -2.57 21.15 -4.85
CA LEU A 71 -1.88 19.97 -5.39
C LEU A 71 -0.71 20.31 -6.32
N GLU A 72 -0.89 21.26 -7.25
CA GLU A 72 0.19 21.66 -8.18
C GLU A 72 1.40 22.25 -7.43
N ARG A 73 1.17 23.22 -6.53
CA ARG A 73 2.21 23.86 -5.71
C ARG A 73 2.92 22.85 -4.82
N VAL A 74 2.14 22.00 -4.13
CA VAL A 74 2.67 20.96 -3.25
C VAL A 74 3.50 19.95 -4.05
N SER A 75 3.09 19.55 -5.26
CA SER A 75 3.89 18.66 -6.12
C SER A 75 5.25 19.27 -6.46
N GLN A 76 5.32 20.54 -6.87
CA GLN A 76 6.58 21.20 -7.22
C GLN A 76 7.53 21.30 -6.01
N GLU A 77 6.99 21.61 -4.82
CA GLU A 77 7.77 21.58 -3.58
C GLU A 77 8.31 20.18 -3.24
N TRP A 78 7.54 19.12 -3.49
CA TRP A 78 7.97 17.75 -3.23
C TRP A 78 8.96 17.21 -4.27
N VAL A 79 8.81 17.54 -5.56
CA VAL A 79 9.80 17.22 -6.61
C VAL A 79 11.18 17.78 -6.24
N ALA A 80 11.24 19.01 -5.74
CA ALA A 80 12.49 19.62 -5.25
C ALA A 80 13.04 18.87 -4.03
N LYS A 81 12.20 18.56 -3.04
CA LYS A 81 12.59 17.79 -1.83
C LYS A 81 13.09 16.37 -2.18
N ILE A 82 12.49 15.71 -3.17
CA ILE A 82 12.88 14.37 -3.64
C ILE A 82 14.26 14.41 -4.33
N HIS A 83 14.53 15.40 -5.19
CA HIS A 83 15.88 15.57 -5.77
C HIS A 83 16.93 15.88 -4.70
N GLU A 84 16.66 16.80 -3.75
CA GLU A 84 17.63 17.16 -2.71
C GLU A 84 17.92 16.01 -1.72
N ARG A 85 16.90 15.28 -1.28
CA ARG A 85 17.03 14.16 -0.33
C ARG A 85 17.52 12.88 -1.01
N GLY A 86 17.00 12.58 -2.20
CA GLY A 86 17.35 11.39 -3.00
C GLY A 86 18.66 11.50 -3.77
N ARG A 87 19.28 12.67 -3.87
CA ARG A 87 20.60 12.88 -4.53
C ARG A 87 20.66 12.30 -5.95
N ASP A 88 19.60 12.52 -6.72
CA ASP A 88 19.40 12.01 -8.08
C ASP A 88 19.35 10.47 -8.21
N LEU A 89 19.34 9.70 -7.10
CA LEU A 89 19.05 8.26 -7.11
C LEU A 89 17.56 7.94 -7.31
N LEU A 90 16.70 8.92 -7.09
CA LEU A 90 15.26 8.90 -7.34
C LEU A 90 14.91 9.86 -8.48
N VAL A 91 13.92 9.47 -9.29
CA VAL A 91 13.38 10.25 -10.41
C VAL A 91 11.87 10.34 -10.24
N VAL A 92 11.34 11.57 -10.28
CA VAL A 92 9.90 11.78 -10.41
C VAL A 92 9.54 11.72 -11.89
N ASN A 93 8.75 10.72 -12.27
CA ASN A 93 8.31 10.53 -13.65
C ASN A 93 7.10 11.45 -13.96
N THR A 94 6.86 11.73 -15.25
CA THR A 94 5.67 12.47 -15.71
C THR A 94 4.55 11.55 -16.23
N GLY A 95 4.58 10.27 -15.85
CA GLY A 95 3.54 9.31 -16.21
C GLY A 95 2.33 9.41 -15.27
N GLN A 96 1.20 8.86 -15.69
CA GLN A 96 0.07 8.63 -14.80
C GLN A 96 0.27 7.28 -14.08
N HIS A 97 0.24 7.27 -12.74
CA HIS A 97 0.13 6.00 -12.02
C HIS A 97 -1.31 5.50 -12.14
N PRO A 98 -1.59 4.20 -12.31
CA PRO A 98 -2.97 3.71 -12.40
C PRO A 98 -3.79 4.02 -11.15
N ALA A 99 -3.22 3.86 -9.95
CA ALA A 99 -3.93 4.01 -8.67
C ALA A 99 -3.67 5.35 -7.93
N PHE A 100 -2.65 6.11 -8.32
CA PHE A 100 -2.22 7.33 -7.62
C PHE A 100 -2.26 8.56 -8.54
N LEU A 101 -2.02 9.72 -7.94
CA LEU A 101 -1.89 11.02 -8.61
C LEU A 101 -0.88 10.98 -9.77
N ASP A 102 -0.99 11.94 -10.69
CA ASP A 102 0.07 12.21 -11.66
C ASP A 102 1.39 12.43 -10.91
N GLN A 103 2.50 11.92 -11.47
CA GLN A 103 3.88 11.94 -10.93
C GLN A 103 4.29 10.79 -9.97
N PRO A 104 4.39 9.52 -10.44
CA PRO A 104 5.02 8.44 -9.67
C PRO A 104 6.55 8.60 -9.56
N VAL A 105 7.09 8.24 -8.40
CA VAL A 105 8.54 8.22 -8.11
C VAL A 105 9.10 6.83 -8.37
N ASP A 106 10.23 6.73 -9.06
CA ASP A 106 10.98 5.47 -9.25
C ASP A 106 12.48 5.72 -9.04
N PHE A 107 13.28 4.67 -9.00
CA PHE A 107 14.73 4.76 -8.96
C PHE A 107 15.32 5.15 -10.32
N LEU A 108 16.42 5.92 -10.31
CA LEU A 108 17.16 6.29 -11.52
C LEU A 108 17.54 5.07 -12.39
N HIS A 109 17.83 3.94 -11.75
CA HIS A 109 18.10 2.68 -12.42
C HIS A 109 17.79 1.49 -11.49
N ARG A 110 17.42 0.33 -12.07
CA ARG A 110 17.14 -0.90 -11.30
C ARG A 110 18.26 -1.25 -10.32
N THR A 111 19.52 -1.10 -10.71
CA THR A 111 20.66 -1.45 -9.84
C THR A 111 20.73 -0.61 -8.56
N VAL A 112 20.10 0.58 -8.53
CA VAL A 112 19.93 1.36 -7.30
C VAL A 112 18.94 0.66 -6.35
N ARG A 113 17.80 0.19 -6.86
CA ARG A 113 16.81 -0.59 -6.08
C ARG A 113 17.43 -1.88 -5.55
N ASP A 114 18.16 -2.61 -6.41
CA ASP A 114 18.83 -3.86 -6.04
C ASP A 114 19.92 -3.60 -4.96
N PHE A 115 20.80 -2.61 -5.12
CA PHE A 115 21.81 -2.22 -4.10
C PHE A 115 21.19 -1.80 -2.76
N LEU A 116 20.19 -0.91 -2.79
CA LEU A 116 19.56 -0.39 -1.58
C LEU A 116 18.84 -1.49 -0.78
N LYS A 117 18.32 -2.50 -1.48
CA LYS A 117 17.63 -3.65 -0.88
C LYS A 117 18.61 -4.72 -0.39
N ASP A 118 19.57 -5.12 -1.22
CA ASP A 118 20.36 -6.34 -0.98
C ASP A 118 21.64 -6.05 -0.17
N GLN A 119 22.12 -4.80 -0.13
CA GLN A 119 23.32 -4.42 0.64
C GLN A 119 23.11 -3.24 1.61
N TYR A 120 22.35 -2.21 1.24
CA TYR A 120 22.24 -1.00 2.07
C TYR A 120 21.07 -1.01 3.07
N TYR A 121 20.14 -1.95 2.97
CA TYR A 121 18.87 -1.97 3.71
C TYR A 121 19.03 -1.85 5.23
N ASN A 122 19.92 -2.66 5.82
CA ASN A 122 20.21 -2.61 7.26
C ASN A 122 20.81 -1.26 7.69
N THR A 123 21.58 -0.60 6.82
CA THR A 123 22.12 0.74 7.07
C THR A 123 21.00 1.78 7.08
N LEU A 124 20.05 1.69 6.15
CA LEU A 124 18.87 2.56 6.13
C LEU A 124 17.97 2.33 7.36
N GLN A 125 17.73 1.07 7.76
CA GLN A 125 16.97 0.75 8.98
C GLN A 125 17.62 1.33 10.24
N LEU A 126 18.96 1.37 10.33
CA LEU A 126 19.65 2.01 11.45
C LEU A 126 19.55 3.54 11.40
N MET A 127 19.54 4.14 10.20
CA MET A 127 19.43 5.60 10.02
C MET A 127 17.99 6.14 10.14
N SER A 128 16.95 5.33 9.94
CA SER A 128 15.55 5.75 10.01
C SER A 128 14.98 5.84 11.43
N LYS A 129 15.60 5.15 12.39
CA LYS A 129 15.21 5.11 13.81
C LYS A 129 15.52 6.44 14.50
N SER A 130 14.54 6.96 15.26
CA SER A 130 14.70 8.17 16.07
C SER A 130 14.31 7.91 17.53
N LYS A 131 14.60 8.85 18.44
CA LYS A 131 14.16 8.77 19.85
C LYS A 131 12.63 8.71 20.00
N GLU A 132 11.90 9.21 19.01
CA GLU A 132 10.43 9.32 18.98
C GLU A 132 9.78 8.16 18.20
N SER A 133 10.55 7.48 17.35
CA SER A 133 10.12 6.32 16.58
C SER A 133 11.30 5.32 16.48
N PRO A 134 11.47 4.43 17.48
CA PRO A 134 12.58 3.48 17.54
C PRO A 134 12.42 2.29 16.58
N THR A 135 11.22 2.11 16.01
CA THR A 135 10.85 1.06 15.05
C THR A 135 10.12 1.69 13.87
N PHE A 136 10.85 1.99 12.80
CA PHE A 136 10.26 2.44 11.54
C PHE A 136 10.03 1.23 10.64
N ILE A 137 8.78 0.80 10.52
CA ILE A 137 8.35 -0.36 9.73
C ILE A 137 7.68 0.17 8.46
N PRO A 138 8.33 0.10 7.27
CA PRO A 138 7.83 0.78 6.09
C PRO A 138 6.40 0.39 5.73
N PRO A 139 6.00 -0.91 5.62
CA PRO A 139 4.63 -1.33 5.28
C PRO A 139 3.50 -0.63 6.07
N ILE A 140 3.70 -0.37 7.36
CA ILE A 140 2.71 0.30 8.22
C ILE A 140 2.50 1.77 7.80
N SER A 141 3.58 2.47 7.43
CA SER A 141 3.51 3.86 6.96
C SER A 141 2.73 4.01 5.65
N LEU A 142 2.76 2.98 4.81
CA LEU A 142 2.11 2.96 3.50
C LEU A 142 0.61 2.72 3.65
N CYS A 143 0.21 1.76 4.50
CA CYS A 143 -1.19 1.59 4.89
C CYS A 143 -1.78 2.91 5.42
N ARG A 144 -0.98 3.72 6.13
CA ARG A 144 -1.39 5.08 6.53
C ARG A 144 -1.51 6.03 5.33
N ILE A 145 -0.51 6.14 4.43
CA ILE A 145 -0.63 6.98 3.22
C ILE A 145 -1.88 6.62 2.39
N ILE A 146 -2.11 5.33 2.16
CA ILE A 146 -3.20 4.90 1.30
C ILE A 146 -4.55 5.14 1.96
N LEU A 147 -4.65 5.01 3.29
CA LEU A 147 -5.82 5.48 4.04
C LEU A 147 -6.04 6.99 3.90
N PHE A 148 -4.98 7.83 3.89
CA PHE A 148 -5.15 9.26 3.57
C PHE A 148 -5.69 9.44 2.16
N PHE A 149 -5.11 8.79 1.15
CA PHE A 149 -5.59 8.92 -0.23
C PHE A 149 -7.04 8.44 -0.40
N LEU A 150 -7.48 7.41 0.32
CA LEU A 150 -8.89 7.00 0.39
C LEU A 150 -9.77 8.09 1.02
N LYS A 151 -9.36 8.67 2.16
CA LYS A 151 -10.06 9.79 2.82
C LYS A 151 -10.11 11.09 1.98
N LYS A 152 -9.25 11.21 0.96
CA LYS A 152 -9.04 12.44 0.19
C LYS A 152 -9.30 12.31 -1.31
N GLN A 153 -9.98 11.25 -1.76
CA GLN A 153 -10.32 11.07 -3.18
C GLN A 153 -11.09 12.28 -3.74
N PRO A 154 -10.61 12.93 -4.82
CA PRO A 154 -11.30 14.05 -5.45
C PRO A 154 -12.50 13.57 -6.29
N GLY A 155 -13.54 14.40 -6.35
CA GLY A 155 -14.76 14.23 -7.16
C GLY A 155 -15.79 13.23 -6.60
N PHE A 156 -15.47 12.42 -5.59
CA PHE A 156 -16.38 11.36 -5.12
C PHE A 156 -17.65 11.90 -4.43
N LYS A 157 -17.68 13.19 -4.06
CA LYS A 157 -18.85 13.80 -3.40
C LYS A 157 -19.97 14.22 -4.34
N ASP A 158 -19.63 14.56 -5.58
CA ASP A 158 -20.54 15.23 -6.52
C ASP A 158 -20.97 14.31 -7.68
N LEU A 159 -20.60 13.03 -7.64
CA LEU A 159 -20.87 12.03 -8.67
C LEU A 159 -22.00 11.07 -8.26
N SER A 160 -22.99 10.91 -9.14
CA SER A 160 -24.03 9.90 -9.04
C SER A 160 -23.49 8.50 -9.32
N VAL A 161 -24.09 7.47 -8.72
CA VAL A 161 -23.77 6.04 -8.98
C VAL A 161 -23.93 5.67 -10.48
N HIS A 162 -24.66 6.48 -11.24
CA HIS A 162 -24.87 6.31 -12.69
C HIS A 162 -23.85 7.04 -13.58
N ASP A 163 -22.98 7.90 -13.02
CA ASP A 163 -22.00 8.66 -13.80
C ASP A 163 -20.75 7.82 -14.13
N SER A 164 -20.18 8.02 -15.32
CA SER A 164 -18.93 7.33 -15.72
C SER A 164 -17.78 7.59 -14.75
N GLY A 165 -17.66 8.84 -14.27
CA GLY A 165 -16.66 9.24 -13.29
C GLY A 165 -16.78 8.51 -11.94
N PHE A 166 -17.98 8.07 -11.55
CA PHE A 166 -18.19 7.28 -10.33
C PHE A 166 -17.55 5.90 -10.46
N LYS A 167 -17.66 5.27 -11.64
CA LYS A 167 -16.98 3.99 -11.90
C LYS A 167 -15.46 4.14 -11.85
N ASP A 168 -14.92 5.22 -12.41
CA ASP A 168 -13.47 5.48 -12.36
C ASP A 168 -12.99 5.81 -10.94
N GLY A 169 -13.80 6.51 -10.14
CA GLY A 169 -13.58 6.69 -8.70
C GLY A 169 -13.55 5.35 -7.95
N CYS A 170 -14.54 4.47 -8.21
CA CYS A 170 -14.57 3.12 -7.65
C CYS A 170 -13.32 2.31 -8.04
N ASN A 171 -12.89 2.37 -9.30
CA ASN A 171 -11.69 1.67 -9.78
C ASN A 171 -10.42 2.14 -9.04
N ARG A 172 -10.25 3.46 -8.86
CA ARG A 172 -9.13 4.02 -8.05
C ARG A 172 -9.20 3.55 -6.60
N MET A 173 -10.36 3.70 -5.95
CA MET A 173 -10.57 3.27 -4.55
C MET A 173 -10.29 1.78 -4.36
N ILE A 174 -10.72 0.92 -5.29
CA ILE A 174 -10.48 -0.53 -5.25
C ILE A 174 -8.98 -0.83 -5.45
N GLY A 175 -8.30 -0.14 -6.36
CA GLY A 175 -6.84 -0.26 -6.55
C GLY A 175 -6.06 0.10 -5.28
N LEU A 176 -6.37 1.26 -4.68
CA LEU A 176 -5.83 1.70 -3.39
C LEU A 176 -6.05 0.65 -2.29
N VAL A 177 -7.25 0.07 -2.19
CA VAL A 177 -7.52 -1.01 -1.22
C VAL A 177 -6.67 -2.24 -1.49
N ASP A 178 -6.54 -2.72 -2.74
CA ASP A 178 -5.73 -3.91 -3.03
C ASP A 178 -4.24 -3.72 -2.69
N GLU A 179 -3.72 -2.51 -2.90
CA GLU A 179 -2.36 -2.12 -2.54
C GLU A 179 -2.17 -1.97 -1.01
N LEU A 180 -3.13 -1.38 -0.30
CA LEU A 180 -3.13 -1.33 1.17
C LEU A 180 -3.20 -2.74 1.78
N LEU A 181 -4.00 -3.64 1.21
CA LEU A 181 -4.11 -5.04 1.63
C LEU A 181 -2.79 -5.81 1.41
N TYR A 182 -2.03 -5.49 0.37
CA TYR A 182 -0.68 -6.04 0.15
C TYR A 182 0.28 -5.60 1.25
N TYR A 183 0.37 -4.29 1.53
CA TYR A 183 1.27 -3.78 2.56
C TYR A 183 0.84 -4.19 3.98
N ALA A 184 -0.46 -4.34 4.23
CA ALA A 184 -0.96 -4.94 5.46
C ALA A 184 -0.40 -6.37 5.65
N ARG A 185 -0.37 -7.19 4.60
CA ARG A 185 0.15 -8.56 4.67
C ARG A 185 1.66 -8.60 4.89
N GLU A 186 2.42 -7.74 4.21
CA GLU A 186 3.87 -7.66 4.45
C GLU A 186 4.19 -7.06 5.83
N SER A 187 3.29 -6.27 6.43
CA SER A 187 3.41 -5.80 7.82
C SER A 187 3.20 -6.91 8.86
N GLU A 188 2.27 -7.85 8.65
CA GLU A 188 2.03 -8.98 9.56
C GLU A 188 3.22 -9.97 9.61
N LYS A 189 4.02 -10.02 8.54
CA LYS A 189 5.23 -10.83 8.38
C LYS A 189 6.53 -10.13 8.80
N HIS A 190 6.53 -8.82 8.93
CA HIS A 190 7.73 -8.03 9.22
C HIS A 190 8.36 -8.48 10.55
N GLU A 191 9.68 -8.58 10.62
CA GLU A 191 10.41 -9.18 11.75
C GLU A 191 10.01 -8.57 13.11
N ASP A 192 10.04 -7.22 13.21
CA ASP A 192 9.56 -6.45 14.38
C ASP A 192 8.08 -6.69 14.77
N CYS A 193 7.30 -7.43 13.98
CA CYS A 193 5.88 -7.72 14.18
C CYS A 193 5.54 -9.23 14.19
N GLN A 194 6.51 -10.14 14.01
CA GLN A 194 6.23 -11.58 13.91
C GLN A 194 5.58 -12.13 15.20
N GLU A 195 6.12 -11.80 16.36
CA GLU A 195 5.62 -12.19 17.70
C GLU A 195 4.28 -11.52 18.11
N SER A 196 3.76 -10.57 17.32
CA SER A 196 2.47 -9.92 17.65
C SER A 196 1.29 -10.82 17.25
N GLU A 197 0.46 -11.20 18.23
CA GLU A 197 -0.86 -11.83 18.00
C GLU A 197 -1.81 -10.96 17.16
N ILE A 198 -1.65 -9.63 17.22
CA ILE A 198 -2.56 -8.67 16.60
C ILE A 198 -1.87 -8.06 15.37
N SER A 199 -2.63 -7.89 14.29
CA SER A 199 -2.15 -7.19 13.09
C SER A 199 -1.73 -5.76 13.42
N PRO A 200 -0.51 -5.32 13.05
CA PRO A 200 0.02 -4.01 13.45
C PRO A 200 -0.63 -2.84 12.70
N VAL A 201 -1.60 -3.14 11.82
CA VAL A 201 -2.41 -2.20 11.04
C VAL A 201 -3.91 -2.43 11.23
N ALA A 202 -4.34 -3.14 12.29
CA ALA A 202 -5.75 -3.49 12.51
C ALA A 202 -6.68 -2.28 12.64
N ASP A 203 -6.19 -1.19 13.23
CA ASP A 203 -6.88 0.11 13.31
C ASP A 203 -7.05 0.77 11.94
N ILE A 204 -6.02 0.71 11.10
CA ILE A 204 -6.04 1.21 9.73
C ILE A 204 -7.03 0.40 8.88
N LEU A 205 -7.04 -0.93 9.03
CA LEU A 205 -7.96 -1.82 8.31
C LEU A 205 -9.43 -1.62 8.72
N ASP A 206 -9.71 -1.46 10.01
CA ASP A 206 -11.07 -1.13 10.51
C ASP A 206 -11.52 0.26 9.98
N GLU A 207 -10.62 1.25 9.92
CA GLU A 207 -10.91 2.61 9.41
C GLU A 207 -11.06 2.66 7.88
N VAL A 208 -10.31 1.87 7.10
CA VAL A 208 -10.48 1.75 5.63
C VAL A 208 -11.89 1.31 5.28
N ASP A 209 -12.41 0.31 5.99
CA ASP A 209 -13.77 -0.18 5.77
C ASP A 209 -14.82 0.87 6.11
N ALA A 210 -14.65 1.55 7.26
CA ALA A 210 -15.52 2.63 7.69
C ALA A 210 -15.55 3.82 6.71
N VAL A 211 -14.37 4.25 6.21
CA VAL A 211 -14.23 5.33 5.22
C VAL A 211 -14.94 4.96 3.91
N ASN A 212 -14.71 3.76 3.38
CA ASN A 212 -15.35 3.34 2.13
C ASN A 212 -16.87 3.16 2.30
N CYS A 213 -17.33 2.60 3.42
CA CYS A 213 -18.76 2.56 3.76
C CYS A 213 -19.39 3.96 3.83
N GLU A 214 -18.70 4.95 4.38
CA GLU A 214 -19.18 6.33 4.48
C GLU A 214 -19.20 7.06 3.13
N ILE A 215 -18.18 6.84 2.28
CA ILE A 215 -18.13 7.36 0.91
C ILE A 215 -19.34 6.86 0.10
N PHE A 216 -19.66 5.56 0.16
CA PHE A 216 -20.80 5.00 -0.58
C PHE A 216 -22.16 5.50 -0.09
N LYS A 217 -22.36 5.67 1.22
CA LYS A 217 -23.60 6.25 1.78
C LYS A 217 -23.83 7.71 1.37
N ARG A 218 -22.76 8.46 1.08
CA ARG A 218 -22.83 9.85 0.60
C ARG A 218 -23.23 9.92 -0.88
N ALA A 219 -22.72 9.00 -1.70
CA ALA A 219 -23.06 8.93 -3.13
C ALA A 219 -24.48 8.37 -3.39
N ASP A 220 -24.93 7.38 -2.60
CA ASP A 220 -26.34 6.97 -2.57
C ASP A 220 -26.77 6.53 -1.16
N GLN A 221 -27.76 7.24 -0.61
CA GLN A 221 -28.37 6.93 0.69
C GLN A 221 -29.17 5.61 0.67
N ASN A 222 -29.50 5.09 -0.52
CA ASN A 222 -30.17 3.80 -0.72
C ASN A 222 -29.19 2.64 -0.94
N PHE A 223 -27.88 2.86 -0.85
CA PHE A 223 -26.86 1.83 -1.06
C PHE A 223 -26.87 0.82 0.10
N ARG A 224 -27.69 -0.23 -0.03
CA ARG A 224 -27.93 -1.27 1.00
C ARG A 224 -26.85 -2.35 1.07
N ASN A 225 -26.01 -2.46 0.05
CA ASN A 225 -24.96 -3.48 -0.02
C ASN A 225 -23.68 -2.98 0.66
N HIS A 226 -22.76 -3.90 0.97
CA HIS A 226 -21.41 -3.52 1.36
C HIS A 226 -20.63 -3.01 0.14
N TRP A 227 -19.80 -1.97 0.27
CA TRP A 227 -19.07 -1.36 -0.86
C TRP A 227 -18.19 -2.35 -1.63
N THR A 228 -17.69 -3.38 -0.96
CA THR A 228 -16.91 -4.48 -1.58
C THR A 228 -17.65 -5.23 -2.68
N ASN A 229 -18.99 -5.15 -2.74
CA ASN A 229 -19.80 -5.74 -3.82
C ASN A 229 -19.68 -4.97 -5.15
N MET A 230 -19.00 -3.82 -5.18
CA MET A 230 -18.62 -3.12 -6.41
C MET A 230 -17.38 -3.71 -7.10
N ARG A 231 -16.68 -4.67 -6.48
CA ARG A 231 -15.57 -5.39 -7.12
C ARG A 231 -16.10 -6.34 -8.19
N ASP A 232 -15.46 -6.34 -9.35
CA ASP A 232 -15.78 -7.27 -10.43
C ASP A 232 -15.65 -8.73 -9.96
N SER A 233 -16.62 -9.56 -10.31
CA SER A 233 -16.58 -11.00 -10.00
C SER A 233 -15.55 -11.71 -10.88
N PRO A 234 -14.68 -12.58 -10.31
CA PRO A 234 -13.75 -13.38 -11.09
C PRO A 234 -14.44 -14.20 -12.20
N PRO A 235 -13.81 -14.31 -13.39
CA PRO A 235 -14.37 -15.12 -14.47
C PRO A 235 -14.46 -16.59 -14.07
N GLN A 236 -15.53 -17.25 -14.52
CA GLN A 236 -15.77 -18.68 -14.28
C GLN A 236 -14.64 -19.53 -14.87
N ARG A 237 -14.21 -20.57 -14.16
CA ARG A 237 -13.14 -21.48 -14.61
C ARG A 237 -13.71 -22.90 -14.77
N GLY A 238 -14.24 -23.19 -15.95
CA GLY A 238 -14.91 -24.47 -16.22
C GLY A 238 -16.21 -24.60 -15.42
N LEU A 239 -16.38 -25.69 -14.68
CA LEU A 239 -17.55 -25.93 -13.81
C LEU A 239 -17.55 -25.07 -12.53
N ASP A 240 -16.48 -24.30 -12.27
CA ASP A 240 -16.32 -23.47 -11.09
C ASP A 240 -17.14 -22.16 -11.20
N LEU A 241 -18.40 -22.25 -10.77
CA LEU A 241 -19.35 -21.13 -10.73
C LEU A 241 -19.08 -20.23 -9.51
N TYR A 242 -18.39 -19.12 -9.72
CA TYR A 242 -18.19 -18.07 -8.71
C TYR A 242 -19.53 -17.38 -8.37
N LYS A 243 -20.18 -17.79 -7.26
CA LYS A 243 -21.49 -17.29 -6.82
C LYS A 243 -21.39 -16.49 -5.51
N GLU A 244 -21.04 -15.22 -5.63
CA GLU A 244 -20.94 -14.27 -4.50
C GLU A 244 -22.30 -13.95 -3.85
N GLY A 245 -23.35 -13.87 -4.69
CA GLY A 245 -24.72 -13.60 -4.23
C GLY A 245 -24.95 -12.21 -3.62
N GLY A 246 -24.11 -11.21 -3.91
CA GLY A 246 -24.23 -9.85 -3.38
C GLY A 246 -23.97 -9.73 -1.86
N ASN A 247 -23.33 -10.74 -1.26
CA ASN A 247 -23.05 -10.80 0.17
C ASN A 247 -21.54 -10.71 0.47
N HIS A 248 -20.75 -10.02 -0.37
CA HIS A 248 -19.34 -9.76 -0.09
C HIS A 248 -19.21 -8.81 1.11
N CYS A 249 -18.22 -9.02 1.96
CA CYS A 249 -17.97 -8.22 3.16
C CYS A 249 -16.46 -8.05 3.42
N TRP A 250 -16.07 -7.07 4.25
CA TRP A 250 -14.68 -6.73 4.51
C TRP A 250 -13.81 -7.91 4.99
N ILE A 251 -14.31 -8.70 5.95
CA ILE A 251 -13.56 -9.86 6.46
C ILE A 251 -13.30 -10.93 5.38
N ALA A 252 -14.21 -11.10 4.41
CA ALA A 252 -14.00 -12.00 3.28
C ALA A 252 -12.90 -11.49 2.35
N LEU A 253 -12.83 -10.18 2.12
CA LEU A 253 -11.75 -9.55 1.36
C LEU A 253 -10.39 -9.66 2.07
N ALA A 254 -10.36 -9.49 3.40
CA ALA A 254 -9.16 -9.69 4.22
C ALA A 254 -8.66 -11.15 4.22
N ILE A 255 -9.59 -12.13 4.17
CA ILE A 255 -9.26 -13.55 3.94
C ILE A 255 -8.61 -13.74 2.56
N GLN A 256 -9.15 -13.14 1.48
CA GLN A 256 -8.54 -13.18 0.14
C GLN A 256 -7.23 -12.39 0.01
N ALA A 257 -6.89 -11.56 1.00
CA ALA A 257 -5.60 -10.91 1.13
C ALA A 257 -4.59 -11.73 1.96
N GLY A 258 -5.03 -12.75 2.70
CA GLY A 258 -4.16 -13.56 3.57
C GLY A 258 -3.70 -12.81 4.83
N LEU A 259 -4.57 -11.98 5.41
CA LEU A 259 -4.32 -11.21 6.64
C LEU A 259 -4.70 -12.02 7.89
N VAL A 260 -3.90 -13.05 8.19
CA VAL A 260 -4.21 -14.04 9.25
C VAL A 260 -4.41 -13.36 10.61
N LYS A 261 -3.55 -12.42 11.00
CA LYS A 261 -3.62 -11.78 12.33
C LYS A 261 -4.82 -10.84 12.43
N TYR A 262 -5.12 -10.11 11.36
CA TYR A 262 -6.32 -9.24 11.32
C TYR A 262 -7.62 -10.06 11.36
N VAL A 263 -7.71 -11.13 10.58
CA VAL A 263 -8.88 -12.03 10.58
C VAL A 263 -9.03 -12.69 11.95
N GLN A 264 -7.97 -13.24 12.54
CA GLN A 264 -8.04 -13.84 13.89
C GLN A 264 -8.52 -12.81 14.94
N GLY A 265 -7.98 -11.60 14.95
CA GLY A 265 -8.44 -10.53 15.84
C GLY A 265 -9.92 -10.17 15.61
N SER A 266 -10.36 -10.11 14.36
CA SER A 266 -11.74 -9.81 13.98
C SER A 266 -12.73 -10.91 14.39
N LEU A 267 -12.35 -12.17 14.23
CA LEU A 267 -13.15 -13.31 14.67
C LEU A 267 -13.20 -13.41 16.22
N LYS A 268 -12.06 -13.19 16.91
CA LYS A 268 -12.01 -13.05 18.39
C LYS A 268 -12.98 -11.95 18.87
N LYS A 269 -13.00 -10.78 18.22
CA LYS A 269 -13.97 -9.68 18.51
C LYS A 269 -15.43 -10.14 18.33
N GLN A 270 -15.77 -10.74 17.19
CA GLN A 270 -17.16 -11.14 16.86
C GLN A 270 -17.71 -12.23 17.79
N VAL A 271 -16.92 -13.27 18.08
CA VAL A 271 -17.32 -14.34 19.01
C VAL A 271 -17.57 -13.77 20.41
N SER A 272 -16.70 -12.87 20.89
CA SER A 272 -16.85 -12.22 22.21
C SER A 272 -18.10 -11.34 22.32
N GLN A 273 -18.60 -10.79 21.20
CA GLN A 273 -19.81 -9.97 21.16
C GLN A 273 -21.09 -10.81 20.99
N SER A 274 -21.00 -11.97 20.32
CA SER A 274 -22.12 -12.91 20.17
C SER A 274 -22.38 -13.66 21.48
N ARG A 275 -23.37 -13.21 22.26
CA ARG A 275 -23.86 -13.88 23.49
C ARG A 275 -24.45 -15.30 23.29
N LYS A 276 -24.22 -15.95 22.16
CA LYS A 276 -24.56 -17.36 21.86
C LYS A 276 -23.49 -17.97 20.96
N GLU A 277 -23.23 -19.26 21.16
CA GLU A 277 -22.30 -20.14 20.45
C GLU A 277 -22.77 -20.44 19.01
N LYS A 278 -23.16 -19.42 18.25
CA LYS A 278 -23.48 -19.56 16.84
C LYS A 278 -22.17 -19.56 16.06
N LYS A 279 -21.92 -20.66 15.33
CA LYS A 279 -20.96 -20.72 14.20
C LYS A 279 -21.02 -19.41 13.41
N LEU A 280 -19.87 -19.00 12.87
CA LEU A 280 -19.80 -17.92 11.88
C LEU A 280 -20.84 -18.20 10.77
N LYS A 281 -21.69 -17.21 10.50
CA LYS A 281 -22.76 -17.31 9.50
C LYS A 281 -22.75 -16.10 8.60
N LYS A 282 -21.82 -16.12 7.65
CA LYS A 282 -21.87 -15.28 6.46
C LYS A 282 -22.92 -15.84 5.50
N ASN A 283 -23.73 -14.96 4.90
CA ASN A 283 -24.68 -15.31 3.85
C ASN A 283 -23.98 -15.43 2.49
N GLY A 284 -24.55 -16.22 1.58
CA GLY A 284 -23.96 -16.50 0.27
C GLY A 284 -22.73 -17.40 0.39
N ARG A 285 -21.62 -17.00 -0.20
CA ARG A 285 -20.33 -17.72 -0.17
C ARG A 285 -19.75 -17.82 1.26
N PRO A 286 -19.39 -19.03 1.79
CA PRO A 286 -18.78 -19.21 3.12
C PRO A 286 -17.40 -18.56 3.26
N LEU A 287 -16.93 -18.28 4.49
CA LEU A 287 -15.63 -17.63 4.72
C LEU A 287 -14.46 -18.55 4.34
N LEU A 288 -14.54 -19.84 4.70
CA LEU A 288 -13.55 -20.86 4.33
C LEU A 288 -13.30 -20.92 2.81
N ASP A 289 -14.34 -20.70 2.00
CA ASP A 289 -14.20 -20.74 0.54
C ASP A 289 -13.40 -19.56 -0.04
N TYR A 290 -13.35 -18.40 0.63
CA TYR A 290 -12.47 -17.31 0.22
C TYR A 290 -10.99 -17.67 0.45
N ALA A 291 -10.67 -18.46 1.47
CA ALA A 291 -9.32 -18.95 1.73
C ALA A 291 -8.89 -20.06 0.75
N LEU A 292 -9.81 -20.98 0.42
CA LEU A 292 -9.56 -22.06 -0.55
C LEU A 292 -9.55 -21.58 -2.01
N ARG A 293 -10.34 -20.55 -2.33
CA ARG A 293 -10.40 -19.91 -3.66
C ARG A 293 -10.19 -18.38 -3.53
N PRO A 294 -8.96 -17.90 -3.27
CA PRO A 294 -8.64 -16.48 -3.03
C PRO A 294 -8.57 -15.64 -4.33
N ARG A 295 -9.54 -15.82 -5.24
CA ARG A 295 -9.61 -15.06 -6.50
C ARG A 295 -10.13 -13.65 -6.28
N ARG A 296 -9.30 -12.66 -6.59
CA ARG A 296 -9.68 -11.24 -6.69
C ARG A 296 -9.52 -10.77 -8.13
N VAL A 297 -10.45 -9.97 -8.64
CA VAL A 297 -10.21 -9.12 -9.81
C VAL A 297 -9.68 -7.79 -9.28
N MET A 298 -8.51 -7.38 -9.77
CA MET A 298 -7.99 -6.03 -9.52
C MET A 298 -8.26 -5.19 -10.78
N PRO A 299 -8.82 -3.97 -10.67
CA PRO A 299 -9.14 -3.13 -11.82
C PRO A 299 -7.88 -2.59 -12.53
N MET A 300 -6.70 -2.74 -11.90
CA MET A 300 -5.44 -2.16 -12.33
C MET A 300 -4.33 -3.22 -12.33
N LYS A 301 -3.53 -3.24 -13.39
CA LYS A 301 -2.33 -4.08 -13.50
C LYS A 301 -1.17 -3.45 -12.73
N LEU A 302 -1.18 -3.59 -11.40
CA LEU A 302 -0.04 -3.25 -10.56
C LEU A 302 1.18 -4.10 -10.99
N THR A 303 2.18 -3.44 -11.57
CA THR A 303 3.24 -4.10 -12.36
C THR A 303 4.11 -5.03 -11.51
N TYR A 304 4.34 -4.68 -10.24
CA TYR A 304 5.05 -5.49 -9.27
C TYR A 304 4.25 -6.74 -8.80
N HIS A 305 2.92 -6.76 -8.93
CA HIS A 305 2.10 -7.96 -8.66
C HIS A 305 2.14 -9.00 -9.79
N SER A 306 2.58 -8.63 -11.00
CA SER A 306 2.61 -9.52 -12.18
C SER A 306 3.48 -10.79 -12.03
N LYS A 307 4.34 -10.86 -11.01
CA LYS A 307 5.15 -12.04 -10.65
C LYS A 307 4.67 -12.79 -9.41
N ARG A 308 3.58 -12.34 -8.77
CA ARG A 308 3.04 -12.88 -7.52
C ARG A 308 1.56 -13.25 -7.64
N GLU A 309 1.15 -13.82 -8.77
CA GLU A 309 0.07 -14.82 -8.76
C GLU A 309 0.57 -16.06 -8.00
N GLU A 310 0.56 -15.99 -6.68
CA GLU A 310 0.56 -17.18 -5.83
C GLU A 310 -0.88 -17.52 -5.45
N PRO A 311 -1.58 -18.40 -6.20
CA PRO A 311 -2.83 -19.02 -5.77
C PRO A 311 -2.58 -20.08 -4.69
N ASN A 312 -1.61 -19.84 -3.80
CA ASN A 312 -1.27 -20.71 -2.70
C ASN A 312 -2.32 -20.52 -1.60
N ILE A 313 -3.03 -21.59 -1.29
CA ILE A 313 -3.98 -21.66 -0.18
C ILE A 313 -3.20 -21.40 1.11
N ASP A 314 -3.56 -20.33 1.81
CA ASP A 314 -2.92 -19.94 3.07
C ASP A 314 -3.37 -20.91 4.17
N ARG A 315 -2.44 -21.77 4.61
CA ARG A 315 -2.74 -22.89 5.52
C ARG A 315 -3.12 -22.41 6.91
N GLU A 316 -2.52 -21.31 7.37
CA GLU A 316 -2.82 -20.71 8.66
C GLU A 316 -4.22 -20.08 8.64
N MET A 317 -4.58 -19.40 7.54
CA MET A 317 -5.94 -18.91 7.32
C MET A 317 -6.99 -20.04 7.28
N VAL A 318 -6.69 -21.16 6.60
CA VAL A 318 -7.61 -22.31 6.55
C VAL A 318 -7.76 -22.98 7.92
N GLN A 319 -6.67 -23.21 8.65
CA GLN A 319 -6.73 -23.78 9.99
C GLN A 319 -7.52 -22.87 10.94
N LEU A 320 -7.23 -21.56 10.93
CA LEU A 320 -7.96 -20.55 11.70
C LEU A 320 -9.48 -20.59 11.46
N LEU A 321 -9.92 -20.72 10.20
CA LEU A 321 -11.35 -20.74 9.87
C LEU A 321 -12.03 -22.05 10.32
N LEU A 322 -11.32 -23.17 10.28
CA LEU A 322 -11.79 -24.45 10.82
C LEU A 322 -11.84 -24.44 12.36
N ASP A 323 -10.84 -23.87 13.02
CA ASP A 323 -10.80 -23.71 14.49
C ASP A 323 -11.96 -22.82 15.00
N PHE A 324 -12.39 -21.85 14.20
CA PHE A 324 -13.59 -21.02 14.46
C PHE A 324 -14.91 -21.64 13.96
N GLY A 325 -14.88 -22.88 13.46
CA GLY A 325 -16.07 -23.71 13.21
C GLY A 325 -16.78 -23.50 11.87
N GLU A 326 -16.11 -22.92 10.86
CA GLU A 326 -16.58 -22.99 9.46
C GLU A 326 -16.72 -24.45 9.00
N ASP A 327 -17.64 -24.73 8.08
CA ASP A 327 -17.89 -26.09 7.57
C ASP A 327 -17.10 -26.34 6.27
N PRO A 328 -16.39 -27.47 6.13
CA PRO A 328 -15.72 -27.85 4.88
C PRO A 328 -16.64 -28.55 3.87
N ASN A 329 -17.94 -28.66 4.14
CA ASN A 329 -18.94 -29.40 3.35
C ASN A 329 -20.03 -28.48 2.76
#